data_AF-A0ABD6I2D8-F1
#
_entry.id   AF-A0ABD6I2D8-F1
#
_cell.length_a   1.000
_cell.length_b   1.000
_cell.length_c   1.000
_cell.angle_alpha   90.00
_cell.angle_beta   90.00
_cell.angle_gamma   90.00
#
_symmetry.space_group_name_H-M   'P 1'
#
loop_
_entity.id
_entity.type
_entity.pdbx_description
1 polymer ?
#
loop_
_entity_poly.entity_id
_entity_poly.type
_entity_poly.pdbx_seq_one_letter_code
_entity_poly.pdbx_strand_id
1 'polypeptide(L)'
;MKIVHPLIIIFSAMLLTNCASGPMLKKQTKDTIDAGNEVKKQSMVFFDSLLILQDQNAAIIYATHPECIPNDSNTIRYNTNQTTGKSKLCLPLDTMNINDPSLMSLTPLDRTRFQTDLEIISVFSDYLIALTQYTEDPKTPISDRLSTAIGNANNVKSLKFLNVVQKEAVTGLAYYLEKMLAEYQQGKNITDIVLREGPTQQENIKKVKDDIDKMNALYKISVEKLIISSLANYYRENADGPEFNSYDKRISFYGKIGPIIQSTKSTNPASLAIEKFMAYHASLIDLSKGNLSEEQKASKLEIERKQLITGLKLIAELAKPIILAAVTL
;
A
#
# COMPACT_ATOMS: atom_id res chain seq x y z
N MET A 1 35.33 8.57 17.15
CA MET A 1 34.11 7.88 17.58
C MET A 1 33.27 7.61 16.34
N LYS A 2 32.87 6.36 16.12
CA LYS A 2 32.63 5.76 14.79
C LYS A 2 31.43 6.35 14.05
N ILE A 3 31.72 6.83 12.84
CA ILE A 3 30.76 7.11 11.76
C ILE A 3 30.37 5.76 11.14
N VAL A 4 29.09 5.41 11.23
CA VAL A 4 28.53 4.21 10.61
C VAL A 4 28.08 4.58 9.20
N HIS A 5 28.61 3.85 8.21
CA HIS A 5 28.36 4.00 6.77
C HIS A 5 26.90 3.66 6.41
N PRO A 6 26.26 4.35 5.45
CA PRO A 6 25.11 3.84 4.74
C PRO A 6 25.59 3.02 3.53
N LEU A 7 25.86 1.74 3.77
CA LEU A 7 25.96 0.73 2.72
C LEU A 7 24.65 -0.06 2.77
N ILE A 8 23.81 0.10 1.75
CA ILE A 8 22.80 -0.81 1.16
C ILE A 8 21.88 0.08 0.31
N ILE A 9 22.41 0.55 -0.82
CA ILE A 9 21.63 0.96 -2.00
C ILE A 9 22.42 0.40 -3.17
N ILE A 10 21.75 -0.26 -4.11
CA ILE A 10 22.28 -0.88 -5.36
C ILE A 10 22.80 -2.32 -5.18
N PHE A 11 21.96 -3.35 -5.43
CA PHE A 11 22.46 -4.66 -5.87
C PHE A 11 21.44 -5.55 -6.63
N SER A 12 20.65 -5.00 -7.58
CA SER A 12 19.77 -5.84 -8.42
C SER A 12 19.72 -5.47 -9.90
N ALA A 13 20.66 -4.66 -10.40
CA ALA A 13 20.64 -4.19 -11.80
C ALA A 13 21.76 -4.75 -12.69
N MET A 14 22.63 -5.63 -12.22
CA MET A 14 23.75 -6.13 -13.01
C MET A 14 23.87 -7.64 -12.83
N LEU A 15 23.39 -8.40 -13.83
CA LEU A 15 23.87 -9.73 -14.27
C LEU A 15 22.99 -10.27 -15.42
N LEU A 16 22.75 -9.47 -16.48
CA LEU A 16 22.07 -9.93 -17.70
C LEU A 16 22.90 -9.66 -18.96
N THR A 17 24.10 -10.24 -18.99
CA THR A 17 24.87 -10.47 -20.22
C THR A 17 25.30 -11.93 -20.27
N ASN A 18 24.42 -12.82 -20.75
CA ASN A 18 24.66 -13.51 -22.01
C ASN A 18 23.50 -14.41 -22.45
N CYS A 19 23.34 -14.42 -23.78
CA CYS A 19 22.59 -15.36 -24.62
C CYS A 19 21.06 -15.24 -24.69
N ALA A 20 20.61 -14.83 -25.88
CA ALA A 20 19.28 -14.96 -26.48
C ALA A 20 18.09 -14.26 -25.79
N SER A 21 17.95 -12.94 -25.99
CA SER A 21 16.65 -12.25 -26.08
C SER A 21 16.87 -10.78 -26.46
N GLY A 22 16.11 -10.31 -27.45
CA GLY A 22 16.36 -9.05 -28.15
C GLY A 22 16.26 -7.78 -27.28
N PRO A 23 16.74 -6.62 -27.79
CA PRO A 23 16.74 -5.32 -27.09
C PRO A 23 15.35 -4.88 -26.59
N MET A 24 14.28 -5.31 -27.25
CA MET A 24 12.89 -4.96 -26.93
C MET A 24 12.39 -5.65 -25.65
N LEU A 25 12.73 -6.93 -25.44
CA LEU A 25 12.39 -7.68 -24.22
C LEU A 25 13.07 -7.09 -22.98
N LYS A 26 14.34 -6.70 -23.12
CA LYS A 26 15.10 -6.07 -22.03
C LYS A 26 14.52 -4.71 -21.63
N LYS A 27 14.14 -3.89 -22.62
CA LYS A 27 13.51 -2.58 -22.37
C LYS A 27 12.15 -2.73 -21.67
N GLN A 28 11.31 -3.63 -22.16
CA GLN A 28 9.97 -3.85 -21.60
C GLN A 28 10.01 -4.42 -20.17
N THR A 29 10.91 -5.37 -19.90
CA THR A 29 11.11 -5.89 -18.54
C THR A 29 11.56 -4.79 -17.58
N LYS A 30 12.48 -3.92 -18.05
CA LYS A 30 12.95 -2.76 -17.29
C LYS A 30 11.81 -1.78 -16.98
N ASP A 31 10.96 -1.46 -17.95
CA ASP A 31 9.85 -0.52 -17.76
C ASP A 31 8.83 -1.02 -16.71
N THR A 32 8.57 -2.34 -16.67
CA THR A 32 7.70 -2.95 -15.64
C THR A 32 8.34 -2.92 -14.25
N ILE A 33 9.64 -3.22 -14.15
CA ILE A 33 10.40 -3.12 -12.88
C ILE A 33 10.42 -1.67 -12.37
N ASP A 34 10.72 -0.72 -13.25
CA ASP A 34 10.81 0.70 -12.91
C ASP A 34 9.43 1.21 -12.45
N ALA A 35 8.33 0.78 -13.09
CA ALA A 35 6.97 1.10 -12.65
C ALA A 35 6.61 0.49 -11.28
N GLY A 36 6.99 -0.77 -11.02
CA GLY A 36 6.79 -1.41 -9.72
C GLY A 36 7.57 -0.72 -8.58
N ASN A 37 8.82 -0.32 -8.84
CA ASN A 37 9.63 0.41 -7.89
C ASN A 37 9.06 1.80 -7.55
N GLU A 38 8.57 2.52 -8.56
CA GLU A 38 7.93 3.82 -8.33
C GLU A 38 6.68 3.67 -7.47
N VAL A 39 5.87 2.64 -7.70
CA VAL A 39 4.69 2.36 -6.87
C VAL A 39 5.05 2.04 -5.43
N LYS A 40 6.10 1.25 -5.20
CA LYS A 40 6.62 1.00 -3.85
C LYS A 40 7.00 2.31 -3.17
N LYS A 41 7.77 3.16 -3.85
CA LYS A 41 8.18 4.47 -3.33
C LYS A 41 6.98 5.35 -3.00
N GLN A 42 6.03 5.49 -3.92
CA GLN A 42 4.85 6.34 -3.72
C GLN A 42 3.95 5.82 -2.60
N SER A 43 3.84 4.51 -2.46
CA SER A 43 3.10 3.89 -1.36
C SER A 43 3.79 4.08 -0.01
N MET A 44 5.13 3.98 0.06
CA MET A 44 5.88 4.32 1.27
C MET A 44 5.64 5.77 1.68
N VAL A 45 5.76 6.70 0.73
CA VAL A 45 5.54 8.14 0.99
C VAL A 45 4.10 8.39 1.44
N PHE A 46 3.12 7.72 0.85
CA PHE A 46 1.72 7.80 1.25
C PHE A 46 1.52 7.32 2.70
N PHE A 47 2.07 6.16 3.07
CA PHE A 47 1.97 5.63 4.42
C PHE A 47 2.71 6.49 5.44
N ASP A 48 3.91 6.98 5.12
CA ASP A 48 4.63 7.91 6.01
C ASP A 48 3.84 9.21 6.20
N SER A 49 3.18 9.72 5.15
CA SER A 49 2.31 10.91 5.24
C SER A 49 1.06 10.65 6.09
N LEU A 50 0.47 9.44 6.00
CA LEU A 50 -0.63 9.01 6.86
C LEU A 50 -0.24 9.04 8.34
N LEU A 51 0.94 8.52 8.67
CA LEU A 51 1.45 8.48 10.04
C LEU A 51 1.68 9.89 10.58
N ILE A 52 2.33 10.76 9.81
CA ILE A 52 2.54 12.17 10.18
C ILE A 52 1.21 12.87 10.46
N LEU A 53 0.23 12.69 9.57
CA LEU A 53 -1.08 13.28 9.76
C LEU A 53 -1.74 12.76 11.02
N GLN A 54 -1.67 11.47 11.30
CA GLN A 54 -2.25 10.91 12.51
C GLN A 54 -1.63 11.48 13.79
N ASP A 55 -0.31 11.65 13.83
CA ASP A 55 0.39 12.28 14.95
C ASP A 55 -0.05 13.74 15.13
N GLN A 56 -0.12 14.50 14.04
CA GLN A 56 -0.63 15.87 14.04
C GLN A 56 -2.08 15.93 14.56
N ASN A 57 -2.91 14.96 14.20
CA ASN A 57 -4.31 14.90 14.62
C ASN A 57 -4.45 14.66 16.12
N ALA A 58 -3.70 13.70 16.65
CA ALA A 58 -3.68 13.41 18.08
C ALA A 58 -3.25 14.66 18.86
N ALA A 59 -2.20 15.36 18.40
CA ALA A 59 -1.75 16.61 19.01
C ALA A 59 -2.82 17.71 19.00
N ILE A 60 -3.53 17.90 17.88
CA ILE A 60 -4.63 18.88 17.79
C ILE A 60 -5.74 18.54 18.78
N ILE A 61 -6.15 17.28 18.86
CA ILE A 61 -7.20 16.85 19.79
C ILE A 61 -6.77 17.14 21.22
N TYR A 62 -5.55 16.78 21.62
CA TYR A 62 -5.04 17.04 22.97
C TYR A 62 -4.91 18.54 23.29
N ALA A 63 -4.53 19.36 22.31
CA ALA A 63 -4.39 20.80 22.50
C ALA A 63 -5.74 21.53 22.59
N THR A 64 -6.76 21.07 21.85
CA THR A 64 -8.03 21.79 21.68
C THR A 64 -9.18 21.23 22.49
N HIS A 65 -9.12 19.96 22.90
CA HIS A 65 -10.20 19.26 23.61
C HIS A 65 -9.65 18.52 24.84
N PRO A 66 -9.40 19.22 25.96
CA PRO A 66 -8.82 18.63 27.16
C PRO A 66 -9.72 17.57 27.82
N GLU A 67 -11.00 17.51 27.46
CA GLU A 67 -11.91 16.45 27.87
C GLU A 67 -11.67 15.11 27.16
N CYS A 68 -10.93 15.10 26.06
CA CYS A 68 -10.55 13.91 25.31
C CYS A 68 -9.36 13.20 25.97
N ILE A 69 -9.58 12.68 27.18
CA ILE A 69 -8.55 11.97 27.95
C ILE A 69 -8.43 10.54 27.39
N PRO A 70 -7.24 10.13 26.92
CA PRO A 70 -7.00 8.77 26.45
C PRO A 70 -6.91 7.79 27.62
N ASN A 71 -7.31 6.54 27.40
CA ASN A 71 -7.00 5.45 28.34
C ASN A 71 -5.57 4.90 28.14
N ASP A 72 -5.20 3.86 28.89
CA ASP A 72 -3.88 3.20 28.80
C ASP A 72 -3.56 2.62 27.40
N SER A 73 -4.59 2.37 26.58
CA SER A 73 -4.45 1.93 25.18
C SER A 73 -4.41 3.08 24.18
N ASN A 74 -4.31 4.32 24.69
CA ASN A 74 -4.34 5.57 23.93
C ASN A 74 -5.59 5.68 23.03
N THR A 75 -6.73 5.22 23.54
CA THR A 75 -8.04 5.36 22.89
C THR A 75 -8.90 6.39 23.61
N ILE A 76 -9.66 7.14 22.82
CA ILE A 76 -10.66 8.10 23.27
C ILE A 76 -12.06 7.61 22.92
N ARG A 77 -13.06 8.06 23.68
CA ARG A 77 -14.46 7.82 23.36
C ARG A 77 -15.04 9.06 22.69
N TYR A 78 -15.24 9.00 21.37
CA TYR A 78 -15.79 10.10 20.59
C TYR A 78 -17.31 10.20 20.76
N ASN A 79 -17.84 11.42 20.79
CA ASN A 79 -19.27 11.64 20.79
C ASN A 79 -19.87 11.45 19.38
N THR A 80 -20.43 10.28 19.10
CA THR A 80 -21.03 9.96 17.79
C THR A 80 -22.29 10.78 17.47
N ASN A 81 -22.90 11.42 18.47
CA ASN A 81 -24.13 12.22 18.34
C ASN A 81 -23.84 13.72 18.28
N GLN A 82 -22.74 14.13 17.63
CA GLN A 82 -22.47 15.54 17.35
C GLN A 82 -23.49 16.12 16.37
N THR A 83 -24.67 16.49 16.86
CA THR A 83 -25.72 17.11 16.05
C THR A 83 -25.70 18.62 16.10
N THR A 84 -25.02 19.27 17.06
CA THR A 84 -24.87 20.73 17.12
C THR A 84 -23.68 21.14 17.99
N GLY A 85 -23.10 22.31 17.68
CA GLY A 85 -21.80 22.81 18.16
C GLY A 85 -21.66 23.18 19.65
N LYS A 86 -22.32 22.46 20.56
CA LYS A 86 -22.14 22.56 22.03
C LYS A 86 -21.83 21.22 22.70
N SER A 87 -21.84 20.12 21.96
CA SER A 87 -21.50 18.79 22.49
C SER A 87 -19.99 18.66 22.65
N LYS A 88 -19.53 18.18 23.81
CA LYS A 88 -18.13 17.77 24.01
C LYS A 88 -17.69 16.79 22.91
N LEU A 89 -16.44 16.93 22.44
CA LEU A 89 -15.88 16.08 21.40
C LEU A 89 -15.81 14.63 21.87
N CYS A 90 -15.42 14.44 23.13
CA CYS A 90 -15.31 13.15 23.78
C CYS A 90 -16.28 12.98 24.94
N LEU A 91 -16.68 11.73 25.16
CA LEU A 91 -17.48 11.28 26.29
C LEU A 91 -16.57 10.64 27.35
N PRO A 92 -16.97 10.63 28.63
CA PRO A 92 -16.23 9.91 29.68
C PRO A 92 -16.11 8.40 29.37
N LEU A 93 -14.97 7.81 29.73
CA LEU A 93 -14.61 6.40 29.45
C LEU A 93 -15.25 5.39 30.42
N ASP A 94 -15.91 5.89 31.47
CA ASP A 94 -16.15 5.24 32.76
C ASP A 94 -17.15 4.07 32.73
N THR A 95 -17.67 3.67 31.56
CA THR A 95 -18.85 2.79 31.46
C THR A 95 -18.89 1.82 30.26
N MET A 96 -17.76 1.46 29.62
CA MET A 96 -17.84 0.85 28.27
C MET A 96 -17.23 -0.53 28.01
N ASN A 97 -17.91 -1.20 27.06
CA ASN A 97 -17.51 -2.44 26.39
C ASN A 97 -16.44 -2.13 25.33
N ILE A 98 -15.45 -3.02 25.19
CA ILE A 98 -14.36 -2.95 24.20
C ILE A 98 -14.86 -2.82 22.75
N ASN A 99 -16.09 -3.25 22.46
CA ASN A 99 -16.69 -3.21 21.12
C ASN A 99 -17.51 -1.95 20.83
N ASP A 100 -17.42 -0.90 21.65
CA ASP A 100 -18.21 0.30 21.42
C ASP A 100 -17.75 1.05 20.15
N PRO A 101 -18.65 1.34 19.19
CA PRO A 101 -18.31 2.05 17.95
C PRO A 101 -17.90 3.51 18.15
N SER A 102 -18.06 4.06 19.36
CA SER A 102 -17.57 5.37 19.76
C SER A 102 -16.12 5.36 20.24
N LEU A 103 -15.49 4.20 20.43
CA LEU A 103 -14.07 4.11 20.74
C LEU A 103 -13.22 4.35 19.50
N MET A 104 -12.26 5.25 19.63
CA MET A 104 -11.30 5.55 18.58
C MET A 104 -9.88 5.54 19.13
N SER A 105 -8.99 4.82 18.47
CA SER A 105 -7.57 4.81 18.81
C SER A 105 -6.89 6.06 18.25
N LEU A 106 -6.21 6.81 19.12
CA LEU A 106 -5.27 7.86 18.72
C LEU A 106 -3.85 7.31 18.55
N THR A 107 -3.62 6.03 18.87
CA THR A 107 -2.34 5.36 18.65
C THR A 107 -1.96 5.40 17.17
N PRO A 108 -0.74 5.84 16.85
CA PRO A 108 -0.24 5.83 15.48
C PRO A 108 -0.37 4.44 14.86
N LEU A 109 -0.72 4.37 13.59
CA LEU A 109 -0.71 3.12 12.85
C LEU A 109 0.71 2.53 12.90
N ASP A 110 0.79 1.22 13.01
CA ASP A 110 2.09 0.55 13.10
C ASP A 110 2.81 0.61 11.74
N ARG A 111 3.86 1.42 11.66
CA ARG A 111 4.70 1.58 10.46
C ARG A 111 5.21 0.24 9.92
N THR A 112 5.50 -0.71 10.81
CA THR A 112 6.06 -2.01 10.41
C THR A 112 5.04 -2.87 9.65
N ARG A 113 3.73 -2.65 9.87
CA ARG A 113 2.68 -3.34 9.12
C ARG A 113 2.66 -2.91 7.66
N PHE A 114 2.67 -1.60 7.40
CA PHE A 114 2.69 -1.07 6.04
C PHE A 114 3.96 -1.45 5.28
N GLN A 115 5.10 -1.44 5.96
CA GLN A 115 6.35 -1.89 5.34
C GLN A 115 6.25 -3.36 4.90
N THR A 116 5.71 -4.22 5.76
CA THR A 116 5.50 -5.64 5.45
C THR A 116 4.59 -5.82 4.24
N ASP A 117 3.47 -5.09 4.18
CA ASP A 117 2.55 -5.15 3.04
C ASP A 117 3.23 -4.78 1.73
N LEU A 118 4.06 -3.73 1.74
CA LEU A 118 4.84 -3.31 0.57
C LEU A 118 5.89 -4.33 0.15
N GLU A 119 6.49 -5.03 1.10
CA GLU A 119 7.42 -6.11 0.80
C GLU A 119 6.69 -7.32 0.19
N ILE A 120 5.49 -7.67 0.66
CA ILE A 120 4.67 -8.73 0.05
C ILE A 120 4.27 -8.35 -1.39
N ILE A 121 3.86 -7.10 -1.62
CA ILE A 121 3.56 -6.59 -2.98
C ILE A 121 4.80 -6.69 -3.88
N SER A 122 5.99 -6.39 -3.35
CA SER A 122 7.25 -6.51 -4.09
C SER A 122 7.52 -7.95 -4.53
N VAL A 123 7.34 -8.92 -3.61
CA VAL A 123 7.51 -10.35 -3.93
C VAL A 123 6.51 -10.79 -4.99
N PHE A 124 5.25 -10.33 -4.90
CA PHE A 124 4.24 -10.62 -5.91
C PHE A 124 4.61 -10.03 -7.27
N SER A 125 5.20 -8.83 -7.31
CA SER A 125 5.71 -8.22 -8.54
C SER A 125 6.85 -9.02 -9.17
N ASP A 126 7.82 -9.49 -8.36
CA ASP A 126 8.92 -10.35 -8.81
C ASP A 126 8.40 -11.65 -9.45
N TYR A 127 7.39 -12.26 -8.82
CA TYR A 127 6.67 -13.40 -9.37
C TYR A 127 6.04 -13.08 -10.73
N LEU A 128 5.32 -11.96 -10.84
CA LEU A 128 4.69 -11.57 -12.11
C LEU A 128 5.72 -11.36 -13.21
N ILE A 129 6.91 -10.83 -12.91
CA ILE A 129 7.99 -10.69 -13.89
C ILE A 129 8.46 -12.07 -14.37
N ALA A 130 8.65 -13.03 -13.46
CA ALA A 130 9.04 -14.39 -13.83
C ALA A 130 7.97 -15.07 -14.71
N LEU A 131 6.70 -14.97 -14.30
CA LEU A 131 5.58 -15.54 -15.07
C LEU A 131 5.45 -14.87 -16.44
N THR A 132 5.62 -13.55 -16.50
CA THR A 132 5.55 -12.77 -17.73
C THR A 132 6.58 -13.20 -18.77
N GLN A 133 7.80 -13.52 -18.34
CA GLN A 133 8.84 -14.05 -19.22
C GLN A 133 8.53 -15.46 -19.70
N TYR A 134 8.02 -16.31 -18.81
CA TYR A 134 7.60 -17.66 -19.16
C TYR A 134 6.43 -17.67 -20.16
N THR A 135 5.45 -16.79 -19.96
CA THR A 135 4.31 -16.63 -20.86
C THR A 135 4.75 -16.13 -22.22
N GLU A 136 5.78 -15.28 -22.30
CA GLU A 136 6.33 -14.77 -23.57
C GLU A 136 7.11 -15.83 -24.34
N ASP A 137 8.00 -16.56 -23.67
CA ASP A 137 8.71 -17.71 -24.24
C ASP A 137 9.05 -18.72 -23.13
N PRO A 138 8.38 -19.90 -23.11
CA PRO A 138 8.62 -20.95 -22.11
C PRO A 138 10.06 -21.49 -22.09
N LYS A 139 10.83 -21.27 -23.16
CA LYS A 139 12.24 -21.66 -23.24
C LYS A 139 13.18 -20.66 -22.56
N THR A 140 12.68 -19.47 -22.21
CA THR A 140 13.47 -18.47 -21.50
C THR A 140 13.85 -19.00 -20.11
N PRO A 141 15.13 -18.97 -19.73
CA PRO A 141 15.55 -19.33 -18.37
C PRO A 141 14.91 -18.40 -17.34
N ILE A 142 14.00 -18.94 -16.52
CA ILE A 142 13.35 -18.18 -15.43
C ILE A 142 13.83 -18.57 -14.03
N SER A 143 14.73 -19.56 -13.91
CA SER A 143 15.19 -20.09 -12.62
C SER A 143 15.75 -19.00 -11.70
N ASP A 144 16.62 -18.12 -12.19
CA ASP A 144 17.22 -17.06 -11.38
C ASP A 144 16.17 -16.08 -10.83
N ARG A 145 15.13 -15.79 -11.63
CA ARG A 145 14.04 -14.91 -11.22
C ARG A 145 13.16 -15.57 -10.17
N LEU A 146 12.82 -16.85 -10.37
CA LEU A 146 12.10 -17.63 -9.36
C LEU A 146 12.91 -17.73 -8.06
N SER A 147 14.20 -18.02 -8.12
CA SER A 147 15.09 -18.04 -6.95
C SER A 147 15.15 -16.69 -6.24
N THR A 148 15.20 -15.59 -6.99
CA THR A 148 15.14 -14.23 -6.42
C THR A 148 13.82 -13.99 -5.71
N ALA A 149 12.69 -14.31 -6.35
CA ALA A 149 11.37 -14.14 -5.77
C ALA A 149 11.19 -15.02 -4.51
N ILE A 150 11.71 -16.25 -4.51
CA ILE A 150 11.72 -17.15 -3.34
C ILE A 150 12.55 -16.56 -2.21
N GLY A 151 13.75 -16.06 -2.51
CA GLY A 151 14.61 -15.40 -1.52
C GLY A 151 13.90 -14.21 -0.87
N ASN A 152 13.28 -13.36 -1.68
CA ASN A 152 12.51 -12.22 -1.20
C ASN A 152 11.29 -12.67 -0.36
N ALA A 153 10.55 -13.68 -0.80
CA ALA A 153 9.42 -14.24 -0.04
C ALA A 153 9.88 -14.78 1.33
N ASN A 154 10.99 -15.52 1.37
CA ASN A 154 11.54 -16.09 2.59
C ASN A 154 12.08 -15.01 3.54
N ASN A 155 12.66 -13.93 3.01
CA ASN A 155 13.06 -12.77 3.81
C ASN A 155 11.84 -12.13 4.49
N VAL A 156 10.76 -11.87 3.75
CA VAL A 156 9.52 -11.31 4.31
C VAL A 156 8.89 -12.26 5.33
N LYS A 157 8.88 -13.57 5.05
CA LYS A 157 8.40 -14.60 5.99
C LYS A 157 9.18 -14.64 7.30
N SER A 158 10.45 -14.20 7.31
CA SER A 158 11.30 -14.17 8.51
C SER A 158 11.08 -12.95 9.41
N LEU A 159 10.27 -11.98 8.97
CA LEU A 159 9.95 -10.80 9.76
C LEU A 159 9.22 -11.20 11.06
N LYS A 160 9.60 -10.57 12.18
CA LYS A 160 9.05 -10.90 13.50
C LYS A 160 7.57 -10.56 13.67
N PHE A 161 7.05 -9.61 12.90
CA PHE A 161 5.75 -8.98 13.15
C PHE A 161 4.79 -9.12 11.96
N LEU A 162 4.58 -10.36 11.51
CA LEU A 162 3.55 -10.66 10.50
C LEU A 162 2.20 -10.89 11.16
N ASN A 163 1.17 -10.20 10.67
CA ASN A 163 -0.20 -10.55 11.01
C ASN A 163 -0.62 -11.87 10.31
N VAL A 164 -1.79 -12.41 10.68
CA VAL A 164 -2.28 -13.70 10.15
C VAL A 164 -2.41 -13.67 8.62
N VAL A 165 -2.95 -12.59 8.07
CA VAL A 165 -3.14 -12.42 6.62
C VAL A 165 -1.81 -12.34 5.88
N GLN A 166 -0.89 -11.50 6.37
CA GLN A 166 0.45 -11.33 5.81
C GLN A 166 1.23 -12.65 5.83
N LYS A 167 1.17 -13.38 6.95
CA LYS A 167 1.84 -14.67 7.11
C LYS A 167 1.30 -15.72 6.16
N GLU A 168 -0.02 -15.80 6.02
CA GLU A 168 -0.68 -16.71 5.08
C GLU A 168 -0.26 -16.38 3.63
N ALA A 169 -0.34 -15.10 3.26
CA ALA A 169 -0.02 -14.65 1.91
C ALA A 169 1.43 -14.93 1.52
N VAL A 170 2.40 -14.55 2.37
CA VAL A 170 3.83 -14.73 2.06
C VAL A 170 4.24 -16.21 2.10
N THR A 171 3.69 -16.99 3.04
CA THR A 171 4.01 -18.43 3.13
C THR A 171 3.44 -19.19 1.94
N GLY A 172 2.19 -18.87 1.55
CA GLY A 172 1.55 -19.44 0.37
C GLY A 172 2.31 -19.12 -0.92
N LEU A 173 2.77 -17.87 -1.06
CA LEU A 173 3.54 -17.43 -2.23
C LEU A 173 4.92 -18.08 -2.28
N ALA A 174 5.65 -18.15 -1.16
CA ALA A 174 6.96 -18.79 -1.09
C ALA A 174 6.88 -20.27 -1.51
N TYR A 175 5.93 -21.02 -0.93
CA TYR A 175 5.72 -22.43 -1.25
C TYR A 175 5.38 -22.65 -2.74
N TYR A 176 4.49 -21.81 -3.26
CA TYR A 176 4.10 -21.86 -4.67
C TYR A 176 5.29 -21.59 -5.61
N LEU A 177 6.12 -20.60 -5.30
CA LEU A 177 7.32 -20.28 -6.08
C LEU A 177 8.37 -21.42 -6.02
N GLU A 178 8.58 -22.01 -4.84
CA GLU A 178 9.46 -23.17 -4.66
C GLU A 178 9.00 -24.35 -5.52
N LYS A 179 7.69 -24.60 -5.57
CA LYS A 179 7.09 -25.64 -6.40
C LYS A 179 7.27 -25.35 -7.90
N MET A 180 7.05 -24.11 -8.34
CA MET A 180 7.30 -23.67 -9.72
C MET A 180 8.76 -23.89 -10.12
N LEU A 181 9.70 -23.49 -9.26
CA LEU A 181 11.13 -23.67 -9.54
C LEU A 181 11.50 -25.15 -9.65
N ALA A 182 11.01 -25.99 -8.74
CA ALA A 182 11.29 -27.42 -8.74
C ALA A 182 10.75 -28.12 -10.01
N GLU A 183 9.53 -27.82 -10.44
CA GLU A 183 8.98 -28.37 -11.68
C GLU A 183 9.73 -27.85 -12.92
N TYR A 184 10.05 -26.56 -12.97
CA TYR A 184 10.83 -25.98 -14.06
C TYR A 184 12.22 -26.63 -14.21
N GLN A 185 12.93 -26.83 -13.09
CA GLN A 185 14.25 -27.49 -13.08
C GLN A 185 14.20 -28.96 -13.52
N GLN A 186 13.05 -29.63 -13.36
CA GLN A 186 12.82 -30.99 -13.88
C GLN A 186 12.46 -31.00 -15.37
N GLY A 187 12.47 -29.85 -16.05
CA GLY A 187 12.07 -29.70 -17.44
C GLY A 187 10.56 -29.80 -17.65
N LYS A 188 9.75 -29.69 -16.58
CA LYS A 188 8.30 -29.72 -16.67
C LYS A 188 7.76 -28.33 -17.03
N ASN A 189 6.63 -28.34 -17.72
CA ASN A 189 5.86 -27.13 -18.00
C ASN A 189 5.19 -26.64 -16.72
N ILE A 190 5.52 -25.44 -16.26
CA ILE A 190 4.93 -24.85 -15.04
C ILE A 190 3.51 -24.34 -15.23
N THR A 191 2.95 -24.37 -16.45
CA THR A 191 1.58 -23.95 -16.76
C THR A 191 0.56 -24.67 -15.88
N ASP A 192 0.72 -25.97 -15.63
CA ASP A 192 -0.23 -26.72 -14.80
C ASP A 192 -0.26 -26.21 -13.35
N ILE A 193 0.90 -25.86 -12.79
CA ILE A 193 0.97 -25.21 -11.48
C ILE A 193 0.29 -23.83 -11.53
N VAL A 194 0.60 -23.01 -12.54
CA VAL A 194 0.05 -21.66 -12.68
C VAL A 194 -1.48 -21.69 -12.78
N LEU A 195 -2.04 -22.59 -13.59
CA LEU A 195 -3.48 -22.72 -13.76
C LEU A 195 -4.17 -23.25 -12.49
N ARG A 196 -3.54 -24.19 -11.78
CA ARG A 196 -4.11 -24.82 -10.59
C ARG A 196 -4.00 -23.96 -9.33
N GLU A 197 -2.86 -23.32 -9.11
CA GLU A 197 -2.51 -22.68 -7.84
C GLU A 197 -2.35 -21.16 -7.95
N GLY A 198 -2.23 -20.61 -9.16
CA GLY A 198 -2.23 -19.17 -9.40
C GLY A 198 -3.46 -18.46 -8.82
N PRO A 199 -4.70 -18.95 -9.02
CA PRO A 199 -5.90 -18.33 -8.44
C PRO A 199 -5.82 -18.16 -6.91
N THR A 200 -5.19 -19.10 -6.20
CA THR A 200 -4.96 -18.99 -4.75
C THR A 200 -4.03 -17.84 -4.40
N GLN A 201 -2.97 -17.61 -5.19
CA GLN A 201 -2.05 -16.49 -4.97
C GLN A 201 -2.73 -15.13 -5.20
N GLN A 202 -3.66 -15.09 -6.16
CA GLN A 202 -4.49 -13.91 -6.39
C GLN A 202 -5.43 -13.62 -5.21
N GLU A 203 -6.01 -14.64 -4.59
CA GLU A 203 -6.82 -14.45 -3.38
C GLU A 203 -5.95 -14.04 -2.18
N ASN A 204 -4.75 -14.59 -2.05
CA ASN A 204 -3.81 -14.22 -0.99
C ASN A 204 -3.40 -12.73 -1.06
N ILE A 205 -3.04 -12.23 -2.24
CA ILE A 205 -2.68 -10.82 -2.38
C ILE A 205 -3.89 -9.88 -2.23
N LYS A 206 -5.10 -10.37 -2.57
CA LYS A 206 -6.35 -9.64 -2.31
C LYS A 206 -6.60 -9.47 -0.81
N LYS A 207 -6.37 -10.50 0.01
CA LYS A 207 -6.49 -10.37 1.47
C LYS A 207 -5.54 -9.30 2.03
N VAL A 208 -4.32 -9.21 1.49
CA VAL A 208 -3.36 -8.14 1.84
C VAL A 208 -3.91 -6.77 1.47
N LYS A 209 -4.49 -6.62 0.27
CA LYS A 209 -5.19 -5.39 -0.13
C LYS A 209 -6.32 -5.04 0.84
N ASP A 210 -7.15 -6.00 1.22
CA ASP A 210 -8.29 -5.76 2.11
C ASP A 210 -7.84 -5.31 3.51
N ASP A 211 -6.70 -5.83 4.01
CA ASP A 211 -6.08 -5.39 5.26
C ASP A 211 -5.57 -3.93 5.15
N ILE A 212 -4.89 -3.60 4.05
CA ILE A 212 -4.44 -2.24 3.74
C ILE A 212 -5.63 -1.26 3.66
N ASP A 213 -6.71 -1.65 2.98
CA ASP A 213 -7.92 -0.83 2.83
C ASP A 213 -8.62 -0.61 4.16
N LYS A 214 -8.68 -1.63 5.02
CA LYS A 214 -9.22 -1.51 6.37
C LYS A 214 -8.43 -0.49 7.20
N MET A 215 -7.10 -0.54 7.13
CA MET A 215 -6.23 0.41 7.83
C MET A 215 -6.42 1.84 7.31
N ASN A 216 -6.50 2.03 6.00
CA ASN A 216 -6.78 3.33 5.38
C ASN A 216 -8.18 3.86 5.76
N ALA A 217 -9.19 2.99 5.86
CA ALA A 217 -10.54 3.38 6.29
C ALA A 217 -10.57 3.86 7.74
N LEU A 218 -9.87 3.15 8.65
CA LEU A 218 -9.74 3.56 10.05
C LEU A 218 -9.10 4.94 10.17
N TYR A 219 -8.05 5.21 9.39
CA TYR A 219 -7.45 6.53 9.29
C TYR A 219 -8.46 7.58 8.82
N LYS A 220 -9.14 7.34 7.68
CA LYS A 220 -10.09 8.30 7.10
C LYS A 220 -11.20 8.68 8.07
N ILE A 221 -11.75 7.70 8.78
CA ILE A 221 -12.77 7.93 9.81
C ILE A 221 -12.22 8.85 10.92
N SER A 222 -10.97 8.62 11.34
CA SER A 222 -10.31 9.43 12.36
C SER A 222 -10.08 10.88 11.91
N VAL A 223 -9.60 11.06 10.68
CA VAL A 223 -9.36 12.39 10.09
C VAL A 223 -10.65 13.16 9.86
N GLU A 224 -11.60 12.54 9.19
CA GLU A 224 -12.84 13.21 8.76
C GLU A 224 -13.71 13.59 9.95
N LYS A 225 -13.83 12.73 10.96
CA LYS A 225 -14.71 12.99 12.10
C LYS A 225 -14.04 13.78 13.21
N LEU A 226 -12.80 13.46 13.57
CA LEU A 226 -12.17 14.11 14.72
C LEU A 226 -11.56 15.46 14.37
N ILE A 227 -10.73 15.53 13.32
CA ILE A 227 -10.02 16.78 13.00
C ILE A 227 -11.01 17.83 12.52
N ILE A 228 -11.89 17.48 11.56
CA ILE A 228 -12.81 18.47 10.98
C ILE A 228 -13.69 19.04 12.08
N SER A 229 -14.25 18.19 12.95
CA SER A 229 -15.01 18.67 14.11
C SER A 229 -14.16 19.50 15.06
N SER A 230 -12.93 19.07 15.37
CA SER A 230 -12.04 19.80 16.29
C SER A 230 -11.66 21.18 15.77
N LEU A 231 -11.22 21.27 14.51
CA LEU A 231 -10.83 22.52 13.86
C LEU A 231 -12.04 23.43 13.63
N ALA A 232 -13.20 22.87 13.26
CA ALA A 232 -14.41 23.64 13.09
C ALA A 232 -14.90 24.24 14.42
N ASN A 233 -14.81 23.50 15.52
CA ASN A 233 -15.12 24.01 16.85
C ASN A 233 -14.12 25.07 17.28
N TYR A 234 -12.81 24.80 17.14
CA TYR A 234 -11.76 25.77 17.46
C TYR A 234 -11.94 27.10 16.72
N TYR A 235 -12.18 27.04 15.41
CA TYR A 235 -12.46 28.22 14.60
C TYR A 235 -13.69 28.97 15.10
N ARG A 236 -14.78 28.25 15.42
CA ARG A 236 -16.03 28.88 15.87
C ARG A 236 -15.85 29.60 17.21
N GLU A 237 -15.17 28.97 18.17
CA GLU A 237 -14.94 29.54 19.50
C GLU A 237 -13.98 30.73 19.48
N ASN A 238 -13.06 30.75 18.52
CA ASN A 238 -12.02 31.78 18.42
C ASN A 238 -12.23 32.74 17.25
N ALA A 239 -13.36 32.68 16.53
CA ALA A 239 -13.57 33.41 15.27
C ALA A 239 -13.35 34.93 15.40
N ASP A 240 -13.69 35.49 16.56
CA ASP A 240 -13.51 36.91 16.89
C ASP A 240 -12.14 37.23 17.53
N GLY A 241 -11.35 36.20 17.80
CA GLY A 241 -10.02 36.28 18.41
C GLY A 241 -8.93 36.76 17.44
N PRO A 242 -7.76 37.15 17.96
CA PRO A 242 -6.65 37.69 17.16
C PRO A 242 -6.11 36.70 16.13
N GLU A 243 -6.39 35.40 16.26
CA GLU A 243 -5.99 34.36 15.32
C GLU A 243 -6.83 34.34 14.04
N PHE A 244 -8.06 34.86 14.09
CA PHE A 244 -9.00 34.84 12.97
C PHE A 244 -9.55 36.22 12.61
N ASN A 245 -9.04 37.29 13.22
CA ASN A 245 -9.53 38.66 13.08
C ASN A 245 -9.28 39.35 11.72
N SER A 246 -8.69 38.66 10.74
CA SER A 246 -8.46 39.21 9.39
C SER A 246 -8.81 38.19 8.31
N TYR A 247 -9.13 38.70 7.11
CA TYR A 247 -9.40 37.87 5.94
C TYR A 247 -8.22 36.95 5.61
N ASP A 248 -6.99 37.46 5.63
CA ASP A 248 -5.78 36.69 5.31
C ASP A 248 -5.52 35.57 6.31
N LYS A 249 -5.74 35.81 7.61
CA LYS A 249 -5.61 34.76 8.64
C LYS A 249 -6.66 33.66 8.45
N ARG A 250 -7.90 34.03 8.13
CA ARG A 250 -8.96 33.05 7.84
C ARG A 250 -8.66 32.25 6.58
N ILE A 251 -8.20 32.89 5.49
CA ILE A 251 -7.73 32.19 4.29
C ILE A 251 -6.60 31.23 4.62
N SER A 252 -5.61 31.68 5.39
CA SER A 252 -4.47 30.85 5.76
C SER A 252 -4.94 29.59 6.52
N PHE A 253 -5.88 29.74 7.45
CA PHE A 253 -6.49 28.62 8.15
C PHE A 253 -7.24 27.67 7.21
N TYR A 254 -8.12 28.17 6.35
CA TYR A 254 -8.83 27.33 5.37
C TYR A 254 -7.88 26.65 4.37
N GLY A 255 -6.79 27.32 3.99
CA GLY A 255 -5.73 26.78 3.15
C GLY A 255 -5.00 25.59 3.79
N LYS A 256 -4.94 25.53 5.12
CA LYS A 256 -4.41 24.37 5.86
C LYS A 256 -5.42 23.23 5.95
N ILE A 257 -6.71 23.53 6.04
CA ILE A 257 -7.78 22.53 6.17
C ILE A 257 -8.12 21.84 4.84
N GLY A 258 -8.09 22.58 3.74
CA GLY A 258 -8.44 22.05 2.41
C GLY A 258 -7.68 20.76 2.05
N PRO A 259 -6.34 20.71 2.19
CA PRO A 259 -5.55 19.49 1.97
C PRO A 259 -5.99 18.32 2.87
N ILE A 260 -6.31 18.56 4.13
CA ILE A 260 -6.79 17.52 5.08
C ILE A 260 -8.10 16.91 4.58
N ILE A 261 -9.07 17.75 4.20
CA ILE A 261 -10.35 17.31 3.64
C ILE A 261 -10.13 16.54 2.33
N GLN A 262 -9.20 16.97 1.49
CA GLN A 262 -8.91 16.26 0.25
C GLN A 262 -8.22 14.90 0.51
N SER A 263 -7.43 14.78 1.58
CA SER A 263 -6.78 13.53 1.97
C SER A 263 -7.77 12.44 2.39
N THR A 264 -8.93 12.78 2.96
CA THR A 264 -9.97 11.76 3.28
C THR A 264 -10.54 11.11 2.02
N LYS A 265 -10.44 11.79 0.88
CA LYS A 265 -10.88 11.32 -0.43
C LYS A 265 -9.80 10.59 -1.22
N SER A 266 -8.54 10.56 -0.75
CA SER A 266 -7.46 9.93 -1.52
C SER A 266 -7.61 8.41 -1.58
N THR A 267 -7.37 7.84 -2.76
CA THR A 267 -7.26 6.39 -2.95
C THR A 267 -5.89 5.92 -2.47
N ASN A 268 -5.84 4.75 -1.84
CA ASN A 268 -4.58 4.16 -1.40
C ASN A 268 -3.75 3.67 -2.61
N PRO A 269 -2.53 4.20 -2.83
CA PRO A 269 -1.59 3.75 -3.85
C PRO A 269 -1.34 2.24 -3.88
N ALA A 270 -1.12 1.62 -2.73
CA ALA A 270 -0.80 0.21 -2.62
C ALA A 270 -1.99 -0.68 -3.01
N SER A 271 -3.20 -0.30 -2.59
CA SER A 271 -4.42 -1.04 -2.95
C SER A 271 -4.66 -1.03 -4.46
N LEU A 272 -4.51 0.13 -5.11
CA LEU A 272 -4.66 0.23 -6.56
C LEU A 272 -3.56 -0.55 -7.30
N ALA A 273 -2.33 -0.54 -6.78
CA ALA A 273 -1.25 -1.35 -7.34
C ALA A 273 -1.60 -2.85 -7.32
N ILE A 274 -2.11 -3.35 -6.19
CA ILE A 274 -2.54 -4.73 -6.06
C ILE A 274 -3.65 -5.04 -7.08
N GLU A 275 -4.64 -4.16 -7.26
CA GLU A 275 -5.68 -4.35 -8.27
C GLU A 275 -5.11 -4.50 -9.69
N LYS A 276 -4.13 -3.66 -10.05
CA LYS A 276 -3.47 -3.76 -11.37
C LYS A 276 -2.63 -5.03 -11.51
N PHE A 277 -1.93 -5.43 -10.46
CA PHE A 277 -1.17 -6.69 -10.44
C PHE A 277 -2.09 -7.91 -10.53
N MET A 278 -3.23 -7.91 -9.84
CA MET A 278 -4.22 -8.99 -9.91
C MET A 278 -4.85 -9.10 -11.30
N ALA A 279 -5.21 -7.97 -11.91
CA ALA A 279 -5.74 -7.96 -13.28
C ALA A 279 -4.70 -8.53 -14.26
N TYR A 280 -3.45 -8.07 -14.16
CA TYR A 280 -2.37 -8.56 -15.00
C TYR A 280 -2.10 -10.06 -14.79
N HIS A 281 -2.11 -10.52 -13.54
CA HIS A 281 -1.98 -11.93 -13.18
C HIS A 281 -3.08 -12.79 -13.80
N ALA A 282 -4.35 -12.36 -13.70
CA ALA A 282 -5.48 -13.06 -14.31
C ALA A 282 -5.31 -13.17 -15.84
N SER A 283 -4.82 -12.11 -16.49
CA SER A 283 -4.49 -12.13 -17.91
C SER A 283 -3.36 -13.12 -18.23
N LEU A 284 -2.29 -13.19 -17.42
CA LEU A 284 -1.21 -14.18 -17.59
C LEU A 284 -1.70 -15.63 -17.44
N ILE A 285 -2.60 -15.89 -16.48
CA ILE A 285 -3.27 -17.19 -16.34
C ILE A 285 -4.06 -17.51 -17.61
N ASP A 286 -4.86 -16.57 -18.12
CA ASP A 286 -5.67 -16.79 -19.32
C ASP A 286 -4.82 -17.09 -20.56
N LEU A 287 -3.73 -16.33 -20.75
CA LEU A 287 -2.74 -16.56 -21.80
C LEU A 287 -2.05 -17.92 -21.70
N SER A 288 -2.03 -18.53 -20.50
CA SER A 288 -1.42 -19.83 -20.26
C SER A 288 -2.35 -21.00 -20.57
N LYS A 289 -3.65 -20.78 -20.83
CA LYS A 289 -4.63 -21.84 -21.13
C LYS A 289 -4.50 -22.47 -22.53
N GLY A 290 -3.61 -21.96 -23.38
CA GLY A 290 -3.27 -22.58 -24.68
C GLY A 290 -4.29 -22.39 -25.82
N ASN A 291 -5.29 -21.53 -25.65
CA ASN A 291 -6.35 -21.30 -26.65
C ASN A 291 -5.99 -20.27 -27.74
N LEU A 292 -4.74 -19.80 -27.78
CA LEU A 292 -4.29 -18.70 -28.62
C LEU A 292 -3.04 -19.10 -29.40
N SER A 293 -2.89 -18.57 -30.61
CA SER A 293 -1.62 -18.66 -31.34
C SER A 293 -0.54 -17.83 -30.63
N GLU A 294 0.74 -18.13 -30.91
CA GLU A 294 1.86 -17.38 -30.35
C GLU A 294 1.78 -15.87 -30.68
N GLU A 295 1.34 -15.51 -31.89
CA GLU A 295 1.16 -14.12 -32.29
C GLU A 295 0.03 -13.42 -31.52
N GLN A 296 -1.11 -14.11 -31.31
CA GLN A 296 -2.21 -13.60 -30.50
C GLN A 296 -1.80 -13.43 -29.04
N LYS A 297 -1.01 -14.38 -28.51
CA LYS A 297 -0.49 -14.35 -27.14
C LYS A 297 0.46 -13.17 -26.94
N ALA A 298 1.40 -12.97 -27.85
CA ALA A 298 2.35 -11.86 -27.81
C ALA A 298 1.64 -10.50 -27.88
N SER A 299 0.69 -10.35 -28.81
CA SER A 299 -0.10 -9.11 -28.96
C SER A 299 -0.90 -8.78 -27.70
N LYS A 300 -1.63 -9.77 -27.15
CA LYS A 300 -2.36 -9.57 -25.89
C LYS A 300 -1.42 -9.24 -24.73
N LEU A 301 -0.30 -9.96 -24.59
CA LEU A 301 0.66 -9.72 -23.52
C LEU A 301 1.21 -8.28 -23.56
N GLU A 302 1.46 -7.73 -24.75
CA GLU A 302 1.90 -6.34 -24.90
C GLU A 302 0.82 -5.34 -24.44
N ILE A 303 -0.46 -5.57 -24.80
CA ILE A 303 -1.58 -4.75 -24.36
C ILE A 303 -1.70 -4.77 -22.84
N GLU A 304 -1.68 -5.95 -22.24
CA GLU A 304 -1.79 -6.13 -20.78
C GLU A 304 -0.63 -5.47 -20.04
N ARG A 305 0.61 -5.58 -20.55
CA ARG A 305 1.79 -4.87 -20.01
C ARG A 305 1.61 -3.35 -20.07
N LYS A 306 1.14 -2.81 -21.19
CA LYS A 306 0.89 -1.36 -21.34
C LYS A 306 -0.18 -0.86 -20.37
N GLN A 307 -1.24 -1.64 -20.18
CA GLN A 307 -2.29 -1.31 -19.22
C GLN A 307 -1.77 -1.33 -17.77
N LEU A 308 -0.95 -2.33 -17.42
CA LEU A 308 -0.27 -2.37 -16.12
C LEU A 308 0.57 -1.11 -15.91
N ILE A 309 1.53 -0.82 -16.79
CA ILE A 309 2.44 0.33 -16.67
C ILE A 309 1.66 1.66 -16.57
N THR A 310 0.64 1.83 -17.41
CA THR A 310 -0.19 3.04 -17.39
C THR A 310 -0.94 3.17 -16.07
N GLY A 311 -1.52 2.07 -15.58
CA GLY A 311 -2.18 2.02 -14.28
C GLY A 311 -1.24 2.37 -13.14
N LEU A 312 -0.01 1.84 -13.14
CA LEU A 312 0.99 2.10 -12.11
C LEU A 312 1.49 3.55 -12.13
N LYS A 313 1.63 4.18 -13.30
CA LYS A 313 2.04 5.60 -13.40
C LYS A 313 1.04 6.58 -12.78
N LEU A 314 -0.25 6.25 -12.82
CA LEU A 314 -1.31 7.08 -12.23
C LEU A 314 -1.26 7.11 -10.70
N ILE A 315 -0.59 6.14 -10.07
CA ILE A 315 -0.53 5.99 -8.61
C ILE A 315 0.17 7.18 -7.94
N ALA A 316 1.21 7.75 -8.56
CA ALA A 316 1.93 8.89 -8.00
C ALA A 316 1.04 10.14 -7.82
N GLU A 317 0.11 10.38 -8.75
CA GLU A 317 -0.83 11.50 -8.67
C GLU A 317 -1.83 11.34 -7.51
N LEU A 318 -2.18 10.09 -7.18
CA LEU A 318 -3.14 9.79 -6.12
C LEU A 318 -2.58 10.00 -4.71
N ALA A 319 -1.26 9.94 -4.54
CA ALA A 319 -0.59 10.20 -3.27
C ALA A 319 -0.45 11.69 -2.96
N LYS A 320 -0.49 12.58 -3.96
CA LYS A 320 -0.24 14.02 -3.78
C LYS A 320 -1.11 14.70 -2.72
N PRO A 321 -2.44 14.46 -2.63
CA PRO A 321 -3.27 15.13 -1.64
C PRO A 321 -2.87 14.82 -0.20
N ILE A 322 -2.47 13.58 0.09
CA ILE A 322 -2.08 13.20 1.45
C ILE A 322 -0.70 13.74 1.83
N ILE A 323 0.22 13.75 0.86
CA ILE A 323 1.54 14.35 1.04
C ILE A 323 1.40 15.84 1.33
N LEU A 324 0.57 16.54 0.55
CA LEU A 324 0.30 17.95 0.75
C LEU A 324 -0.31 18.22 2.12
N ALA A 325 -1.26 17.40 2.56
CA ALA A 325 -1.84 17.52 3.89
C ALA A 325 -0.79 17.39 5.00
N ALA A 326 0.08 16.38 4.93
CA ALA A 326 1.10 16.10 5.96
C ALA A 326 2.11 17.24 6.15
N VAL A 327 2.46 17.96 5.08
CA VAL A 327 3.45 19.06 5.14
C VAL A 327 2.83 20.43 5.44
N THR A 328 1.50 20.55 5.42
CA THR A 328 0.81 21.84 5.57
C THR A 328 0.36 22.12 7.01
N LEU A 329 0.18 21.06 7.81
CA LEU A 329 -0.26 21.10 9.21
C LEU A 329 0.89 21.41 10.17
#